data_AF-A0A6A9SBL8-F1
#
_entry.id   AF-A0A6A9SBL8-F1
#
_cell.length_a   1.000
_cell.length_b   1.000
_cell.length_c   1.000
_cell.angle_alpha   90.00
_cell.angle_beta   90.00
_cell.angle_gamma   90.00
#
_symmetry.space_group_name_H-M   'P 1'
#
loop_
_entity.id
_entity.type
_entity.pdbx_description
1 polymer ?
#
loop_
_entity_poly.entity_id
_entity_poly.type
_entity_poly.pdbx_seq_one_letter_code
_entity_poly.pdbx_strand_id
1 'polypeptide(L)'
;PARRSSPPSRPADAATSDAPAETPETATDAAADETTPDESASEDAPTEDVDLEDAVMAVMDDLDDGSGADREELRSTVVSRHGADADAVEDAIQDALMGGRCYEPEDGKLTPI
;
A
#
# COMPACT_ATOMS: atom_id res chain seq x y z
N PRO A 1 50.08 14.64 23.37
CA PRO A 1 49.70 16.06 23.18
C PRO A 1 50.34 16.61 21.89
N ALA A 2 49.57 16.68 20.80
CA ALA A 2 49.87 17.50 19.62
C ALA A 2 48.60 17.60 18.75
N ARG A 3 47.65 18.44 19.17
CA ARG A 3 46.59 18.94 18.28
C ARG A 3 47.19 20.08 17.47
N ARG A 4 47.23 19.94 16.14
CA ARG A 4 47.55 21.06 15.24
C ARG A 4 46.23 21.67 14.80
N SER A 5 45.96 22.88 15.28
CA SER A 5 44.86 23.73 14.81
C SER A 5 45.17 24.29 13.42
N SER A 6 44.16 24.34 12.55
CA SER A 6 43.89 25.50 11.67
C SER A 6 42.44 25.44 11.17
N PRO A 7 41.61 26.47 11.46
CA PRO A 7 40.23 26.63 10.96
C PRO A 7 40.21 27.33 9.57
N PRO A 8 39.03 27.51 8.93
CA PRO A 8 38.84 27.41 7.48
C PRO A 8 39.16 28.69 6.71
N SER A 9 39.70 28.54 5.49
CA SER A 9 39.92 29.63 4.55
C SER A 9 38.74 29.82 3.60
N ARG A 10 38.06 30.96 3.80
CA ARG A 10 37.36 31.85 2.84
C ARG A 10 36.07 31.38 2.11
N PRO A 11 34.96 32.13 2.27
CA PRO A 11 33.85 32.14 1.33
C PRO A 11 34.07 33.22 0.26
N ALA A 12 34.04 32.86 -1.02
CA ALA A 12 33.76 33.74 -2.17
C ALA A 12 33.90 32.97 -3.48
N ASP A 13 32.78 32.65 -4.12
CA ASP A 13 32.48 32.87 -5.55
C ASP A 13 31.05 32.31 -5.79
N ALA A 14 30.01 33.14 -5.75
CA ALA A 14 29.55 33.97 -6.86
C ALA A 14 29.22 33.16 -8.12
N ALA A 15 27.95 32.75 -8.18
CA ALA A 15 27.09 32.62 -9.35
C ALA A 15 27.75 32.43 -10.74
N THR A 16 27.52 31.26 -11.35
CA THR A 16 27.18 31.21 -12.77
C THR A 16 25.92 30.37 -12.92
N SER A 17 24.80 31.07 -13.14
CA SER A 17 23.53 30.52 -13.57
C SER A 17 23.54 30.63 -15.09
N ASP A 18 23.84 29.54 -15.78
CA ASP A 18 23.75 29.46 -17.24
C ASP A 18 23.20 28.08 -17.63
N ALA A 19 21.89 28.04 -17.81
CA ALA A 19 21.13 27.04 -18.57
C ALA A 19 19.75 27.68 -18.81
N PRO A 20 19.27 27.76 -20.05
CA PRO A 20 18.78 26.55 -20.72
C PRO A 20 19.11 26.48 -22.21
N ALA A 21 19.54 25.29 -22.65
CA ALA A 21 19.49 24.88 -24.04
C ALA A 21 18.32 23.91 -24.25
N GLU A 22 17.73 24.00 -25.44
CA GLU A 22 16.94 22.98 -26.14
C GLU A 22 15.40 23.04 -25.98
N THR A 23 14.79 23.75 -26.93
CA THR A 23 13.59 23.29 -27.66
C THR A 23 14.04 22.30 -28.77
N PRO A 24 13.21 21.44 -29.42
CA PRO A 24 11.75 21.34 -29.40
C PRO A 24 11.17 19.89 -29.49
N GLU A 25 9.84 19.80 -29.61
CA GLU A 25 9.02 18.72 -30.23
C GLU A 25 8.94 17.34 -29.55
N THR A 26 7.80 17.08 -28.91
CA THR A 26 7.21 15.74 -28.86
C THR A 26 5.72 15.83 -29.21
N ALA A 27 5.43 15.71 -30.51
CA ALA A 27 4.14 15.19 -30.93
C ALA A 27 4.15 13.69 -30.62
N THR A 28 3.40 13.27 -29.61
CA THR A 28 3.10 11.85 -29.38
C THR A 28 1.60 11.67 -29.58
N ASP A 29 1.30 11.17 -30.77
CA ASP A 29 0.05 10.51 -31.10
C ASP A 29 0.11 9.14 -30.42
N ALA A 30 -0.77 8.92 -29.43
CA ALA A 30 -0.99 7.61 -28.84
C ALA A 30 -2.50 7.44 -28.67
N ALA A 31 -3.15 7.09 -29.77
CA ALA A 31 -4.34 6.27 -29.71
C ALA A 31 -3.96 4.93 -29.06
N ALA A 32 -4.45 4.70 -27.85
CA ALA A 32 -4.59 3.38 -27.26
C ALA A 32 -6.04 3.27 -26.79
N ASP A 33 -6.88 2.88 -27.75
CA ASP A 33 -8.00 2.00 -27.49
C ASP A 33 -7.42 0.76 -26.78
N GLU A 34 -7.93 0.42 -25.60
CA GLU A 34 -8.28 -0.95 -25.23
C GLU A 34 -9.30 -0.86 -24.08
N THR A 35 -10.55 -1.01 -24.49
CA THR A 35 -11.64 -1.41 -23.63
C THR A 35 -11.35 -2.80 -23.10
N THR A 36 -11.09 -2.92 -21.80
CA THR A 36 -11.42 -4.14 -21.05
C THR A 36 -11.71 -3.78 -19.60
N PRO A 37 -12.97 -3.45 -19.24
CA PRO A 37 -13.44 -3.80 -17.92
C PRO A 37 -13.61 -5.32 -17.92
N ASP A 38 -12.55 -6.04 -17.54
CA ASP A 38 -12.77 -7.32 -16.85
C ASP A 38 -13.23 -6.95 -15.43
N GLU A 39 -14.45 -6.43 -15.36
CA GLU A 39 -15.21 -6.44 -14.13
C GLU A 39 -15.72 -7.87 -14.05
N SER A 40 -14.82 -8.77 -13.60
CA SER A 40 -15.23 -9.97 -12.89
C SER A 40 -15.93 -9.48 -11.62
N ALA A 41 -17.14 -8.97 -11.80
CA ALA A 41 -18.17 -8.88 -10.80
C ALA A 41 -18.43 -10.32 -10.36
N SER A 42 -17.59 -10.83 -9.47
CA SER A 42 -18.05 -11.81 -8.51
C SER A 42 -19.16 -11.09 -7.75
N GLU A 43 -20.39 -11.22 -8.25
CA GLU A 43 -21.58 -11.12 -7.42
C GLU A 43 -21.42 -12.21 -6.36
N ASP A 44 -20.67 -11.87 -5.31
CA ASP A 44 -20.50 -12.63 -4.09
C ASP A 44 -21.91 -12.88 -3.56
N ALA A 45 -22.37 -14.13 -3.73
CA ALA A 45 -23.64 -14.55 -3.20
C ALA A 45 -23.59 -14.27 -1.69
N PRO A 46 -24.59 -13.60 -1.08
CA PRO A 46 -24.53 -13.20 0.32
C PRO A 46 -24.36 -14.44 1.18
N THR A 47 -23.13 -14.70 1.61
CA THR A 47 -22.77 -15.80 2.49
C THR A 47 -23.24 -15.42 3.90
N GLU A 48 -24.53 -15.67 4.14
CA GLU A 48 -25.24 -15.64 5.44
C GLU A 48 -24.77 -14.55 6.45
N ASP A 49 -25.34 -13.35 6.34
CA ASP A 49 -25.51 -12.36 7.43
C ASP A 49 -24.25 -11.83 8.16
N VAL A 50 -23.03 -12.10 7.65
CA VAL A 50 -21.78 -11.54 8.21
C VAL A 50 -21.02 -10.76 7.14
N ASP A 51 -20.83 -9.45 7.37
CA ASP A 51 -19.94 -8.63 6.55
C ASP A 51 -18.51 -9.13 6.72
N LEU A 52 -17.95 -9.79 5.68
CA LEU A 52 -16.61 -10.35 5.71
C LEU A 52 -15.54 -9.30 6.02
N GLU A 53 -15.68 -8.08 5.49
CA GLU A 53 -14.78 -6.98 5.84
C GLU A 53 -14.79 -6.67 7.35
N ASP A 54 -15.96 -6.66 7.99
CA ASP A 54 -16.08 -6.37 9.42
C ASP A 54 -15.55 -7.54 10.26
N ALA A 55 -15.78 -8.78 9.79
CA ALA A 55 -15.21 -9.98 10.39
C ALA A 55 -13.67 -10.02 10.29
N VAL A 56 -13.12 -9.65 9.13
CA VAL A 56 -11.68 -9.50 8.90
C VAL A 56 -11.11 -8.46 9.85
N MET A 57 -11.74 -7.28 9.97
CA MET A 57 -11.30 -6.23 10.88
C MET A 57 -11.34 -6.69 12.35
N ALA A 58 -12.40 -7.39 12.76
CA ALA A 58 -12.52 -7.90 14.14
C ALA A 58 -11.44 -8.95 14.45
N VAL A 59 -11.15 -9.87 13.52
CA VAL A 59 -10.09 -10.87 13.70
C VAL A 59 -8.71 -10.22 13.62
N MET A 60 -8.53 -9.19 12.80
CA MET A 60 -7.28 -8.44 12.71
C MET A 60 -6.96 -7.75 14.03
N ASP A 61 -7.95 -7.13 14.69
CA ASP A 61 -7.80 -6.52 16.04
C ASP A 61 -7.49 -7.58 17.12
N ASP A 62 -8.12 -8.76 17.03
CA ASP A 62 -7.84 -9.89 17.93
C ASP A 62 -6.39 -10.41 17.78
N LEU A 63 -5.83 -10.38 16.56
CA LEU A 63 -4.49 -10.89 16.23
C LEU A 63 -3.38 -9.83 16.32
N ASP A 64 -3.72 -8.54 16.26
CA ASP A 64 -2.76 -7.45 16.34
C ASP A 64 -2.14 -7.37 17.74
N ASP A 65 -0.86 -7.73 17.84
CA ASP A 65 -0.07 -7.67 19.07
C ASP A 65 0.63 -6.30 19.27
N GLY A 66 0.29 -5.32 18.42
CA GLY A 66 0.91 -4.00 18.34
C GLY A 66 1.91 -3.85 17.19
N SER A 67 2.14 -4.91 16.41
CA SER A 67 2.98 -4.90 15.20
C SER A 67 2.18 -5.12 13.91
N GLY A 68 0.86 -5.29 14.01
CA GLY A 68 0.00 -5.74 12.93
C GLY A 68 -0.17 -7.26 12.89
N ALA A 69 -1.31 -7.71 12.38
CA ALA A 69 -1.65 -9.11 12.21
C ALA A 69 -1.01 -9.70 10.94
N ASP A 70 -0.61 -10.97 11.01
CA ASP A 70 -0.15 -11.72 9.84
C ASP A 70 -1.29 -12.01 8.85
N ARG A 71 -1.15 -11.58 7.59
CA ARG A 71 -2.18 -11.75 6.54
C ARG A 71 -2.60 -13.21 6.35
N GLU A 72 -1.64 -14.13 6.35
CA GLU A 72 -1.95 -15.57 6.22
C GLU A 72 -2.70 -16.12 7.43
N GLU A 73 -2.31 -15.71 8.64
CA GLU A 73 -2.94 -16.16 9.88
C GLU A 73 -4.35 -15.59 10.02
N LEU A 74 -4.52 -14.32 9.67
CA LEU A 74 -5.80 -13.64 9.57
C LEU A 74 -6.74 -14.38 8.63
N ARG A 75 -6.28 -14.68 7.40
CA ARG A 75 -7.09 -15.41 6.41
C ARG A 75 -7.52 -16.78 6.94
N SER A 76 -6.57 -17.56 7.46
CA SER A 76 -6.85 -18.89 8.04
C SER A 76 -7.85 -18.82 9.20
N THR A 77 -7.74 -17.80 10.05
CA THR A 77 -8.61 -17.60 11.21
C THR A 77 -10.02 -17.20 10.80
N VAL A 78 -10.17 -16.29 9.84
CA VAL A 78 -11.48 -15.86 9.33
C VAL A 78 -12.19 -17.03 8.61
N VAL A 79 -11.48 -17.74 7.73
CA VAL A 79 -11.99 -18.97 7.09
C VAL A 79 -12.44 -19.99 8.14
N SER A 80 -11.65 -20.21 9.19
CA SER A 80 -11.98 -21.18 10.23
C SER A 80 -13.14 -20.75 11.13
N ARG A 81 -13.27 -19.44 11.42
CA ARG A 81 -14.27 -18.88 12.34
C ARG A 81 -15.62 -18.64 11.67
N HIS A 82 -15.60 -18.19 10.43
CA HIS A 82 -16.78 -17.78 9.66
C HIS A 82 -17.15 -18.77 8.55
N GLY A 83 -16.29 -19.76 8.24
CA GLY A 83 -16.54 -20.71 7.16
C GLY A 83 -16.44 -20.08 5.75
N ALA A 84 -15.78 -18.94 5.64
CA ALA A 84 -15.65 -18.16 4.41
C ALA A 84 -14.63 -18.78 3.43
N ASP A 85 -14.76 -18.45 2.14
CA ASP A 85 -13.77 -18.82 1.14
C ASP A 85 -12.48 -18.00 1.32
N ALA A 86 -11.33 -18.65 1.15
CA ALA A 86 -10.04 -17.99 1.34
C ALA A 86 -9.85 -16.82 0.36
N ASP A 87 -10.31 -16.97 -0.90
CA ASP A 87 -10.27 -15.92 -1.91
C ASP A 87 -11.21 -14.76 -1.54
N ALA A 88 -12.43 -15.03 -1.07
CA ALA A 88 -13.36 -13.98 -0.63
C ALA A 88 -12.82 -13.19 0.58
N VAL A 89 -12.14 -13.87 1.50
CA VAL A 89 -11.45 -13.20 2.62
C VAL A 89 -10.29 -12.35 2.12
N GLU A 90 -9.56 -12.82 1.11
CA GLU A 90 -8.46 -12.06 0.51
C GLU A 90 -8.97 -10.80 -0.18
N ASP A 91 -10.06 -10.91 -0.93
CA ASP A 91 -10.71 -9.75 -1.56
C ASP A 91 -11.19 -8.74 -0.50
N ALA A 92 -11.81 -9.21 0.60
CA ALA A 92 -12.21 -8.33 1.71
C ALA A 92 -11.02 -7.64 2.41
N ILE A 93 -9.87 -8.32 2.54
CA ILE A 93 -8.64 -7.70 3.05
C ILE A 93 -8.16 -6.60 2.09
N GLN A 94 -8.19 -6.86 0.79
CA GLN A 94 -7.79 -5.90 -0.24
C GLN A 94 -8.73 -4.70 -0.30
N ASP A 95 -10.03 -4.92 -0.12
CA ASP A 95 -11.04 -3.86 0.00
C ASP A 95 -10.83 -3.01 1.25
N ALA A 96 -10.49 -3.61 2.40
CA ALA A 96 -10.15 -2.87 3.61
C ALA A 96 -8.89 -1.99 3.43
N LEU A 97 -7.88 -2.50 2.71
CA LEU A 97 -6.64 -1.76 2.36
C LEU A 97 -6.96 -0.60 1.43
N MET A 98 -7.73 -0.84 0.37
CA MET A 98 -8.14 0.20 -0.58
C MET A 98 -9.09 1.23 0.05
N GLY A 99 -9.95 0.79 0.97
CA GLY A 99 -10.87 1.61 1.74
C GLY A 99 -10.19 2.43 2.85
N GLY A 100 -8.90 2.21 3.10
CA GLY A 100 -8.14 2.93 4.12
C GLY A 100 -8.59 2.60 5.55
N ARG A 101 -9.07 1.36 5.79
CA ARG A 101 -9.36 0.84 7.14
C ARG A 101 -8.17 0.10 7.75
N CYS A 102 -7.22 -0.33 6.94
CA CYS A 102 -5.98 -0.93 7.38
C CYS A 102 -4.78 -0.40 6.59
N TYR A 103 -3.60 -0.51 7.21
CA TYR A 103 -2.31 -0.15 6.62
C TYR A 103 -1.33 -1.31 6.77
N GLU A 104 -0.43 -1.46 5.79
CA GLU A 104 0.61 -2.49 5.80
C GLU A 104 1.99 -1.82 6.07
N PRO A 105 2.43 -1.72 7.34
CA PRO A 105 3.75 -1.17 7.66
C PRO A 105 4.91 -2.07 7.21
N GLU A 106 4.70 -3.38 7.23
CA GLU A 106 5.66 -4.40 6.81
C GLU A 106 4.95 -5.43 5.92
N ASP A 107 5.66 -5.98 4.94
CA ASP A 107 5.09 -6.93 3.97
C ASP A 107 4.40 -8.11 4.68
N GLY A 108 3.10 -8.25 4.49
CA GLY A 108 2.27 -9.27 5.14
C GLY A 108 1.83 -8.98 6.58
N LYS A 109 2.12 -7.78 7.13
CA LYS A 109 1.66 -7.31 8.44
C LYS A 109 0.60 -6.24 8.27
N LEU A 110 -0.63 -6.54 8.64
CA LEU A 110 -1.77 -5.65 8.48
C LEU A 110 -2.14 -5.02 9.82
N THR A 111 -2.18 -3.69 9.88
CA THR A 111 -2.52 -2.92 11.09
C THR A 111 -3.84 -2.18 10.88
N PRO A 112 -4.81 -2.29 11.80
CA PRO A 112 -6.04 -1.50 11.76
C PRO A 112 -5.76 -0.01 12.07
N ILE A 113 -6.57 0.89 11.50
CA ILE A 113 -6.45 2.37 11.66
C ILE A 113 -7.50 2.92 12.62
#